data_AF-A0A960DST1-F1
#
_entry.id   AF-A0A960DST1-F1
#
_cell.length_a   1.000
_cell.length_b   1.000
_cell.length_c   1.000
_cell.angle_alpha   90.00
_cell.angle_beta   90.00
_cell.angle_gamma   90.00
#
_symmetry.space_group_name_H-M   'P 1'
#
loop_
_entity.id
_entity.type
_entity.pdbx_description
1 polymer ?
#
loop_
_entity_poly.entity_id
_entity_poly.type
_entity_poly.pdbx_seq_one_letter_code
_entity_poly.pdbx_strand_id
1 'polypeptide(L)' 'AKGGIVFAIETELGLPVKLVGLGETIEDLVPFEPSAFVDALFATD' A
#
# COMPACT_ATOMS: atom_id res chain seq x y z
N ALA A 1 1.61 -5.73 -10.66
CA ALA A 1 0.53 -4.90 -10.08
C ALA A 1 0.91 -3.41 -10.15
N LYS A 2 -0.05 -2.49 -10.21
CA LYS A 2 0.17 -1.02 -10.21
C LYS A 2 0.61 -0.45 -8.84
N GLY A 3 1.37 -1.22 -8.06
CA GLY A 3 1.74 -0.90 -6.67
C GLY A 3 2.76 0.24 -6.52
N GLY A 4 3.36 0.72 -7.62
CA GLY A 4 4.40 1.75 -7.58
C GLY A 4 3.98 3.10 -6.98
N ILE A 5 2.67 3.39 -6.91
CA ILE A 5 2.15 4.69 -6.46
C ILE A 5 2.50 5.02 -5.01
N VAL A 6 2.61 4.00 -4.15
CA VAL A 6 2.91 4.18 -2.72
C VAL A 6 4.30 4.80 -2.54
N PHE A 7 5.27 4.40 -3.37
CA PHE A 7 6.63 4.94 -3.37
C PHE A 7 6.67 6.38 -3.91
N ALA A 8 5.85 6.69 -4.92
CA ALA A 8 5.78 8.05 -5.47
C ALA A 8 5.20 9.04 -4.44
N ILE A 9 4.13 8.66 -3.73
CA ILE A 9 3.54 9.46 -2.66
C ILE A 9 4.55 9.78 -1.55
N GLU A 10 5.30 8.77 -1.09
CA GLU A 10 6.35 8.97 -0.09
C GLU A 10 7.46 9.89 -0.62
N THR A 11 7.94 9.65 -1.84
CA THR A 11 9.05 10.42 -2.44
C THR A 11 8.67 11.90 -2.63
N GLU A 12 7.44 12.18 -3.07
CA GLU A 12 7.00 13.54 -3.36
C GLU A 12 6.57 14.31 -2.11
N LEU A 13 5.92 13.65 -1.15
CA LEU A 13 5.33 14.33 0.02
C LEU A 13 6.15 14.17 1.31
N GLY A 14 7.03 13.16 1.40
CA GLY A 14 7.75 12.82 2.62
C GLY A 14 6.84 12.33 3.76
N LEU A 15 5.62 11.89 3.42
CA LEU A 15 4.61 11.46 4.39
C LEU A 15 4.37 9.95 4.30
N PRO A 16 4.19 9.27 5.45
CA PRO A 16 3.90 7.85 5.46
C PRO A 16 2.46 7.58 5.04
N VAL A 17 2.26 6.55 4.21
CA VAL A 17 0.94 5.98 3.97
C VAL A 17 0.50 5.24 5.23
N LYS A 18 -0.70 5.57 5.74
CA LYS A 18 -1.26 4.99 6.98
C LYS A 18 -2.35 3.98 6.74
N LEU A 19 -3.15 4.18 5.70
CA LEU A 19 -4.33 3.37 5.40
C LEU A 19 -4.38 3.09 3.89
N VAL A 20 -4.98 1.96 3.55
CA VAL A 20 -5.19 1.47 2.18
C VAL A 20 -6.60 0.90 2.08
N GLY A 21 -7.29 1.19 0.97
CA GLY A 21 -8.57 0.57 0.65
C GLY A 21 -8.36 -0.71 -0.15
N LEU A 22 -8.95 -1.81 0.31
CA LEU A 22 -8.93 -3.12 -0.37
C LEU A 22 -10.26 -3.46 -1.05
N GLY A 23 -11.23 -2.54 -1.00
CA GLY A 23 -12.59 -2.67 -1.48
C GLY A 23 -13.33 -1.34 -1.40
N GLU A 24 -14.66 -1.38 -1.40
CA GLU A 24 -15.52 -0.19 -1.51
C GLU A 24 -16.24 0.16 -0.19
N THR A 25 -16.19 -0.72 0.80
CA THR A 25 -16.88 -0.53 2.09
C THR A 25 -15.97 0.14 3.12
N ILE A 26 -16.56 0.63 4.22
CA ILE A 26 -15.78 1.27 5.28
C ILE A 26 -14.86 0.26 5.98
N GLU A 27 -15.28 -0.99 6.03
CA GLU A 27 -14.55 -2.11 6.59
C GLU A 27 -13.30 -2.48 5.76
N ASP A 28 -13.26 -2.07 4.49
CA ASP A 28 -12.13 -2.33 3.60
C ASP A 28 -10.96 -1.34 3.78
N LEU A 29 -11.14 -0.33 4.64
CA LEU A 29 -10.09 0.62 4.99
C LEU A 29 -9.23 0.04 6.12
N VAL A 30 -8.03 -0.41 5.77
CA VAL A 30 -7.14 -1.11 6.71
C VAL A 30 -5.80 -0.39 6.89
N PRO A 31 -5.08 -0.62 7.99
CA PRO A 31 -3.70 -0.17 8.15
C PRO A 31 -2.80 -0.58 6.98
N PHE A 32 -1.96 0.33 6.52
CA PHE A 32 -0.94 0.01 5.54
C PHE A 32 0.25 -0.66 6.22
N GLU A 33 0.57 -1.88 5.81
CA GLU A 33 1.70 -2.68 6.30
C GLU A 33 2.80 -2.77 5.23
N PRO A 34 3.87 -1.95 5.30
CA PRO A 34 4.88 -1.87 4.25
C PRO A 34 5.58 -3.20 3.98
N SER A 35 5.88 -3.98 5.03
CA SER A 35 6.53 -5.28 4.90
C SER A 35 5.66 -6.26 4.11
N ALA A 36 4.38 -6.39 4.48
CA ALA A 36 3.44 -7.27 3.78
C ALA A 36 3.23 -6.84 2.32
N PHE A 37 3.23 -5.53 2.05
CA PHE A 37 3.13 -4.99 0.70
C PHE A 37 4.35 -5.36 -0.17
N VAL A 38 5.56 -5.24 0.39
CA VAL A 38 6.81 -5.64 -0.29
C VAL A 38 6.83 -7.16 -0.52
N ASP A 39 6.49 -7.95 0.50
CA ASP A 39 6.45 -9.41 0.39
C ASP A 39 5.50 -9.86 -0.73
N ALA A 40 4.31 -9.25 -0.81
CA ALA A 40 3.33 -9.54 -1.86
C ALA A 40 3.80 -9.10 -3.28
N LEU A 41 4.67 -8.09 -3.39
CA LEU A 41 5.23 -7.65 -4.67
C LEU A 41 6.22 -8.66 -5.26
N PHE A 42 6.93 -9.40 -4.39
CA PHE A 42 7.98 -10.35 -4.79
C PHE A 42 7.57 -11.81 -4.60
N ALA A 43 6.39 -12.07 -4.05
CA ALA A 43 5.79 -13.39 -4.02
C ALA A 43 5.69 -13.91 -5.48
N THR A 44 6.42 -14.99 -5.75
CA THR A 44 6.32 -15.73 -7.01
C THR A 44 5.19 -16.74 -6.83
N ASP A 45 4.29 -16.87 -7.81
CA ASP A 45 3.24 -17.90 -7.81
C ASP A 45 3.81 -19.33 -7.66
#